data_AF-A0A848I9Q2-F1
#
_entry.id   AF-A0A848I9Q2-F1
#
_cell.length_a   1.000
_cell.length_b   1.000
_cell.length_c   1.000
_cell.angle_alpha   90.00
_cell.angle_beta   90.00
_cell.angle_gamma   90.00
#
_symmetry.space_group_name_H-M   'P 1'
#
loop_
_entity.id
_entity.type
_entity.pdbx_description
1 polymer ?
#
loop_
_entity_poly.entity_id
_entity_poly.type
_entity_poly.pdbx_seq_one_letter_code
_entity_poly.pdbx_strand_id
1 'polypeptide(L)'
;MSDLKDDLLRALRDAYATERHAERRLRTYAAGTVRYREINERIDADLTDALANQKSLAICLKRIDGSDALLQTIPDDPGDAIETDSIAQTEENVAKDLASLIALKHSEIASYTSLIAIAEASGFFETKSVCEGVVRRHVAMADWLIGRIPSTANASPERVQLLASATH
;
A
#
# COMPACT_ATOMS: atom_id res chain seq x y z
N MET A 1 -8.49 -25.87 16.62
CA MET A 1 -8.39 -24.48 17.10
C MET A 1 -7.00 -24.01 16.75
N SER A 2 -6.89 -23.00 15.88
CA SER A 2 -5.58 -22.42 15.56
C SER A 2 -5.00 -21.78 16.82
N ASP A 3 -3.68 -21.89 17.04
CA ASP A 3 -3.00 -21.13 18.08
C ASP A 3 -3.05 -19.65 17.67
N LEU A 4 -3.48 -18.76 18.59
CA LEU A 4 -3.52 -17.32 18.37
C LEU A 4 -2.14 -16.77 17.94
N LYS A 5 -1.06 -17.43 18.38
CA LYS A 5 0.30 -17.13 17.91
C LYS A 5 0.51 -17.50 16.43
N ASP A 6 0.02 -18.65 16.00
CA ASP A 6 0.14 -19.12 14.60
C ASP A 6 -0.69 -18.24 13.66
N ASP A 7 -1.87 -17.81 14.09
CA ASP A 7 -2.69 -16.85 13.35
C ASP A 7 -1.98 -15.50 13.19
N LEU A 8 -1.33 -15.01 14.25
CA LEU A 8 -0.52 -13.79 14.18
C LEU A 8 0.67 -13.93 13.21
N LEU A 9 1.40 -15.05 13.28
CA LEU A 9 2.53 -15.30 12.39
C LEU A 9 2.10 -15.39 10.92
N ARG A 10 0.94 -16.00 10.64
CA ARG A 10 0.36 -16.03 9.30
C ARG A 10 0.01 -14.62 8.82
N ALA A 11 -0.73 -13.88 9.62
CA ALA A 11 -1.15 -12.51 9.28
C ALA A 11 0.04 -11.55 9.07
N LEU A 12 1.12 -11.70 9.85
CA LEU A 12 2.36 -10.93 9.64
C LEU A 12 3.08 -11.27 8.33
N ARG A 13 3.10 -12.54 7.94
CA ARG A 13 3.67 -12.98 6.65
C ARG A 13 2.84 -12.46 5.48
N ASP A 14 1.51 -12.49 5.60
CA ASP A 14 0.60 -11.94 4.59
C ASP A 14 0.76 -10.41 4.47
N ALA A 15 0.91 -9.70 5.59
CA ALA A 15 1.22 -8.27 5.59
C ALA A 15 2.57 -7.98 4.91
N TYR A 16 3.60 -8.78 5.18
CA TYR A 16 4.91 -8.62 4.53
C TYR A 16 4.82 -8.82 3.01
N ALA A 17 4.08 -9.85 2.58
CA ALA A 17 3.83 -10.10 1.16
C ALA A 17 3.05 -8.96 0.50
N THR A 18 2.11 -8.35 1.24
CA THR A 18 1.34 -7.18 0.79
C THR A 18 2.24 -5.97 0.57
N GLU A 19 3.12 -5.64 1.52
CA GLU A 19 4.06 -4.52 1.39
C GLU A 19 5.08 -4.74 0.26
N ARG A 20 5.50 -6.00 0.03
CA ARG A 20 6.33 -6.37 -1.14
C ARG A 20 5.57 -6.16 -2.45
N HIS A 21 4.27 -6.44 -2.47
CA HIS A 21 3.45 -6.17 -3.65
C HIS A 21 3.28 -4.68 -3.90
N ALA A 22 3.05 -3.90 -2.84
CA ALA A 22 2.96 -2.45 -2.90
C ALA A 22 4.24 -1.81 -3.45
N GLU A 23 5.42 -2.21 -2.92
CA GLU A 23 6.73 -1.81 -3.42
C GLU A 23 6.85 -1.98 -4.93
N ARG A 24 6.53 -3.18 -5.46
CA ARG A 24 6.61 -3.44 -6.90
C ARG A 24 5.69 -2.52 -7.71
N ARG A 25 4.46 -2.30 -7.24
CA ARG A 25 3.49 -1.43 -7.92
C ARG A 25 3.92 0.04 -7.91
N LEU A 26 4.48 0.52 -6.80
CA LEU A 26 4.95 1.89 -6.65
C LEU A 26 6.17 2.16 -7.55
N ARG A 27 7.12 1.22 -7.66
CA ARG A 27 8.25 1.34 -8.61
C ARG A 27 7.79 1.44 -10.06
N THR A 28 6.82 0.63 -10.48
CA THR A 28 6.25 0.72 -11.83
C THR A 28 5.65 2.11 -12.10
N TYR A 29 5.01 2.71 -11.11
CA TYR A 29 4.41 4.04 -11.27
C TYR A 29 5.45 5.17 -11.30
N ALA A 30 6.47 5.11 -10.44
CA ALA A 30 7.57 6.09 -10.41
C ALA A 30 8.29 6.20 -11.76
N ALA A 31 8.45 5.09 -12.49
CA ALA A 31 9.10 5.05 -13.79
C ALA A 31 8.27 5.67 -14.95
N GLY A 32 6.94 5.77 -14.81
CA GLY A 32 6.05 6.18 -15.91
C GLY A 32 5.71 7.68 -15.97
N THR A 33 5.95 8.45 -14.91
CA THR A 33 5.11 9.64 -14.62
C THR A 33 5.88 10.97 -14.67
N VAL A 34 6.60 11.28 -15.76
CA VAL A 34 7.46 12.50 -15.85
C VAL A 34 6.68 13.82 -15.67
N ARG A 35 5.37 13.84 -15.98
CA ARG A 35 4.57 15.08 -16.05
C ARG A 35 3.98 15.54 -14.71
N TYR A 36 3.94 14.70 -13.67
CA TYR A 36 3.27 15.01 -12.39
C TYR A 36 4.23 14.94 -11.19
N ARG A 37 5.13 15.93 -11.08
CA ARG A 37 6.19 15.95 -10.05
C ARG A 37 5.69 15.70 -8.63
N GLU A 38 4.63 16.38 -8.21
CA GLU A 38 4.08 16.25 -6.84
C GLU A 38 3.56 14.82 -6.56
N ILE A 39 3.02 14.15 -7.59
CA ILE A 39 2.58 12.76 -7.47
C ILE A 39 3.79 11.83 -7.36
N ASN A 40 4.83 12.06 -8.17
CA ASN A 40 6.05 11.25 -8.08
C ASN A 40 6.71 11.34 -6.72
N GLU A 41 6.91 12.57 -6.21
CA GLU A 41 7.49 12.80 -4.89
C GLU A 41 6.69 12.08 -3.80
N ARG A 42 5.36 12.06 -3.91
CA ARG A 42 4.51 11.35 -2.97
C ARG A 42 4.60 9.83 -3.10
N ILE A 43 4.73 9.31 -4.31
CA ILE A 43 4.91 7.89 -4.58
C ILE A 43 6.27 7.39 -4.09
N ASP A 44 7.33 8.19 -4.26
CA ASP A 44 8.66 7.88 -3.74
C ASP A 44 8.66 7.84 -2.20
N ALA A 45 7.92 8.75 -1.57
CA ALA A 45 7.71 8.73 -0.12
C ALA A 45 6.95 7.46 0.31
N ASP A 46 5.88 7.07 -0.38
CA ASP A 46 5.10 5.86 -0.08
C ASP A 46 5.90 4.57 -0.35
N LEU A 47 6.79 4.57 -1.34
CA LEU A 47 7.74 3.48 -1.59
C LEU A 47 8.71 3.33 -0.41
N THR A 48 9.23 4.45 0.09
CA THR A 48 10.08 4.47 1.28
C THR A 48 9.35 3.92 2.51
N ASP A 49 8.09 4.32 2.70
CA ASP A 49 7.24 3.82 3.77
C ASP A 49 6.99 2.30 3.64
N ALA A 50 6.71 1.80 2.43
CA ALA A 50 6.49 0.36 2.20
C ALA A 50 7.74 -0.47 2.55
N LEU A 51 8.93 0.00 2.18
CA LEU A 51 10.20 -0.65 2.53
C LEU A 51 10.45 -0.63 4.05
N ALA A 52 10.15 0.49 4.72
CA ALA A 52 10.23 0.58 6.17
C ALA A 52 9.22 -0.34 6.89
N ASN A 53 8.02 -0.51 6.32
CA ASN A 53 7.01 -1.44 6.81
C ASN A 53 7.50 -2.88 6.72
N GLN A 54 8.06 -3.29 5.57
CA GLN A 54 8.64 -4.64 5.39
C GLN A 54 9.68 -4.96 6.46
N LYS A 55 10.60 -4.02 6.73
CA LYS A 55 11.61 -4.17 7.78
C LYS A 55 10.99 -4.29 9.17
N SER A 56 10.01 -3.46 9.48
CA SER A 56 9.31 -3.48 10.77
C SER A 56 8.55 -4.80 11.00
N LEU A 57 7.89 -5.31 9.96
CA LEU A 57 7.20 -6.61 9.98
C LEU A 57 8.16 -7.78 10.15
N ALA A 58 9.30 -7.76 9.44
CA ALA A 58 10.33 -8.79 9.57
C ALA A 58 10.94 -8.81 10.98
N ILE A 59 11.13 -7.64 11.62
CA ILE A 59 11.53 -7.54 13.03
C ILE A 59 10.45 -8.13 13.96
N CYS A 60 9.16 -7.86 13.70
CA CYS A 60 8.06 -8.43 14.48
C CYS A 60 8.03 -9.97 14.35
N LEU A 61 8.22 -10.49 13.14
CA LEU A 61 8.28 -11.94 12.88
C LEU A 61 9.43 -12.59 13.64
N LYS A 62 10.66 -12.08 13.49
CA LYS A 62 11.85 -12.55 14.22
C LYS A 62 11.59 -12.63 15.72
N ARG A 63 10.94 -11.62 16.29
CA ARG A 63 10.68 -11.56 17.73
C ARG A 63 9.68 -12.62 18.21
N ILE A 64 8.79 -13.10 17.34
CA ILE A 64 7.73 -14.06 17.68
C ILE A 64 8.13 -15.50 17.35
N ASP A 65 8.77 -15.72 16.19
CA ASP A 65 9.17 -17.06 15.71
C ASP A 65 10.67 -17.37 15.84
N GLY A 66 11.50 -16.37 16.19
CA GLY A 66 12.95 -16.51 16.36
C GLY A 66 13.75 -16.60 15.05
N SER A 67 13.08 -16.53 13.89
CA SER A 67 13.70 -16.72 12.59
C SER A 67 14.11 -15.40 11.94
N ASP A 68 15.35 -15.35 11.44
CA ASP A 68 15.89 -14.19 10.71
C ASP A 68 15.66 -14.28 9.20
N ALA A 69 15.02 -15.34 8.72
CA ALA A 69 14.93 -15.65 7.28
C ALA A 69 14.39 -14.48 6.45
N LEU A 70 13.32 -13.82 6.90
CA LEU A 70 12.75 -12.68 6.17
C LEU A 70 13.62 -11.43 6.23
N LEU A 71 14.33 -11.18 7.33
CA LEU A 71 15.28 -10.07 7.40
C LEU A 71 16.41 -10.23 6.39
N GLN A 72 16.86 -11.47 6.16
CA GLN A 72 17.88 -11.77 5.14
C GLN A 72 17.39 -11.59 3.70
N THR A 73 16.07 -11.53 3.47
CA THR A 73 15.51 -11.27 2.13
C THR A 73 15.40 -9.79 1.78
N ILE A 74 15.56 -8.90 2.77
CA ILE A 74 15.50 -7.45 2.55
C ILE A 74 16.89 -7.01 2.06
N PRO A 75 17.02 -6.49 0.83
CA PRO A 75 18.31 -6.03 0.32
C PRO A 75 18.80 -4.79 1.09
N ASP A 76 20.12 -4.65 1.21
CA ASP A 76 20.75 -3.49 1.84
C ASP A 76 20.46 -2.18 1.07
N ASP A 77 20.28 -2.29 -0.25
CA ASP A 77 19.83 -1.21 -1.13
C ASP A 77 18.60 -1.66 -1.95
N PRO A 78 17.40 -1.13 -1.65
CA PRO A 78 16.20 -1.41 -2.42
C PRO A 78 16.12 -0.62 -3.74
N GLY A 79 17.09 0.23 -4.08
CA GLY A 79 17.07 1.09 -5.28
C GLY A 79 17.24 0.35 -6.61
N ASP A 80 17.82 -0.85 -6.60
CA ASP A 80 18.46 -1.42 -7.82
C ASP A 80 17.67 -2.54 -8.52
N ALA A 81 16.49 -2.90 -8.03
CA ALA A 81 15.75 -4.06 -8.54
C ALA A 81 14.33 -3.68 -8.97
N ILE A 82 14.20 -3.20 -10.21
CA ILE A 82 13.17 -3.57 -11.20
C ILE A 82 13.53 -2.84 -12.50
N GLU A 83 13.76 -3.59 -13.58
CA GLU A 83 13.69 -3.05 -14.95
C GLU A 83 12.24 -2.64 -15.20
N THR A 84 11.95 -1.34 -15.14
CA THR A 84 10.65 -0.80 -15.51
C THR A 84 10.68 -0.38 -16.97
N ASP A 85 10.00 -1.13 -17.83
CA ASP A 85 9.62 -0.63 -19.16
C ASP A 85 8.70 0.58 -18.97
N SER A 86 9.19 1.79 -19.30
CA SER A 86 8.38 3.00 -19.17
C SER A 86 7.26 2.99 -20.21
N ILE A 87 6.01 2.83 -19.77
CA ILE A 87 4.84 2.99 -20.64
C ILE A 87 4.46 4.48 -20.65
N ALA A 88 4.24 5.05 -21.83
CA ALA A 88 3.80 6.44 -21.96
C ALA A 88 2.46 6.66 -21.24
N GLN A 89 2.44 7.58 -20.28
CA GLN A 89 1.26 7.91 -19.47
C GLN A 89 0.34 8.91 -20.19
N THR A 90 -0.95 8.57 -20.31
CA THR A 90 -2.04 9.49 -20.72
C THR A 90 -2.80 9.99 -19.50
N GLU A 91 -3.60 11.06 -19.62
CA GLU A 91 -4.41 11.56 -18.49
C GLU A 91 -5.42 10.51 -17.97
N GLU A 92 -6.00 9.71 -18.87
CA GLU A 92 -6.87 8.59 -18.51
C GLU A 92 -6.12 7.48 -17.76
N ASN A 93 -4.89 7.17 -18.18
CA ASN A 93 -4.04 6.19 -17.50
C ASN A 93 -3.67 6.66 -16.08
N VAL A 94 -3.41 7.96 -15.89
CA VAL A 94 -3.08 8.53 -14.57
C VAL A 94 -4.27 8.43 -13.60
N ALA A 95 -5.49 8.76 -14.03
CA ALA A 95 -6.67 8.63 -13.17
C ALA A 95 -6.92 7.17 -12.75
N LYS A 96 -6.76 6.22 -13.69
CA LYS A 96 -6.89 4.79 -13.43
C LYS A 96 -5.80 4.26 -12.50
N ASP A 97 -4.57 4.72 -12.66
CA ASP A 97 -3.46 4.33 -11.81
C ASP A 97 -3.64 4.85 -10.37
N LEU A 98 -4.05 6.11 -10.20
CA LEU A 98 -4.39 6.67 -8.89
C LEU A 98 -5.54 5.89 -8.23
N ALA A 99 -6.60 5.56 -8.97
CA ALA A 99 -7.70 4.72 -8.46
C ALA A 99 -7.20 3.34 -8.00
N SER A 100 -6.27 2.76 -8.77
CA SER A 100 -5.69 1.45 -8.44
C SER A 100 -4.75 1.51 -7.23
N LEU A 101 -4.14 2.66 -6.94
CA LEU A 101 -3.35 2.89 -5.73
C LEU A 101 -4.26 3.14 -4.52
N ILE A 102 -5.38 3.86 -4.68
CA ILE A 102 -6.38 4.04 -3.62
C ILE A 102 -6.98 2.70 -3.19
N ALA A 103 -7.33 1.84 -4.16
CA ALA A 103 -7.82 0.50 -3.87
C ALA A 103 -6.79 -0.34 -3.11
N LEU A 104 -5.50 -0.24 -3.48
CA LEU A 104 -4.41 -0.89 -2.75
C LEU A 104 -4.36 -0.39 -1.30
N LYS A 105 -4.36 0.93 -1.07
CA LYS A 105 -4.29 1.51 0.28
C LYS A 105 -5.45 1.09 1.16
N HIS A 106 -6.68 1.04 0.64
CA HIS A 106 -7.82 0.54 1.41
C HIS A 106 -7.70 -0.95 1.76
N SER A 107 -7.17 -1.77 0.83
CA SER A 107 -6.89 -3.18 1.10
C SER A 107 -5.83 -3.36 2.20
N GLU A 108 -4.79 -2.51 2.19
CA GLU A 108 -3.77 -2.48 3.24
C GLU A 108 -4.37 -2.07 4.59
N ILE A 109 -5.16 -0.99 4.64
CA ILE A 109 -5.85 -0.53 5.86
C ILE A 109 -6.70 -1.65 6.46
N ALA A 110 -7.50 -2.35 5.65
CA ALA A 110 -8.34 -3.45 6.11
C ALA A 110 -7.50 -4.61 6.67
N SER A 111 -6.45 -5.00 5.96
CA SER A 111 -5.57 -6.10 6.36
C SER A 111 -4.85 -5.80 7.68
N TYR A 112 -4.31 -4.60 7.83
CA TYR A 112 -3.64 -4.19 9.07
C TYR A 112 -4.61 -3.99 10.23
N THR A 113 -5.84 -3.55 9.98
CA THR A 113 -6.87 -3.46 11.02
C THR A 113 -7.19 -4.84 11.59
N SER A 114 -7.29 -5.87 10.73
CA SER A 114 -7.44 -7.26 11.16
C SER A 114 -6.21 -7.74 11.94
N LEU A 115 -5.00 -7.46 11.44
CA LEU A 115 -3.75 -7.83 12.11
C LEU A 115 -3.59 -7.18 13.50
N ILE A 116 -4.04 -5.94 13.68
CA ILE A 116 -4.09 -5.26 14.98
C ILE A 116 -4.95 -6.04 15.97
N ALA A 117 -6.14 -6.46 15.56
CA ALA A 117 -7.05 -7.23 16.41
C ALA A 117 -6.44 -8.59 16.81
N ILE A 118 -5.78 -9.27 15.87
CA ILE A 118 -5.06 -10.53 16.14
C ILE A 118 -3.91 -10.29 17.12
N ALA A 119 -3.07 -9.27 16.87
CA ALA A 119 -1.95 -8.94 17.75
C ALA A 119 -2.39 -8.60 19.18
N GLU A 120 -3.51 -7.91 19.33
CA GLU A 120 -4.14 -7.62 20.63
C GLU A 120 -4.62 -8.89 21.33
N ALA A 121 -5.38 -9.74 20.63
CA ALA A 121 -5.88 -11.01 21.16
C ALA A 121 -4.75 -11.96 21.58
N SER A 122 -3.61 -11.92 20.88
CA SER A 122 -2.42 -12.72 21.16
C SER A 122 -1.47 -12.09 22.19
N GLY A 123 -1.77 -10.89 22.70
CA GLY A 123 -0.93 -10.19 23.70
C GLY A 123 0.35 -9.55 23.16
N PHE A 124 0.52 -9.45 21.84
CA PHE A 124 1.70 -8.85 21.19
C PHE A 124 1.50 -7.35 20.95
N PHE A 125 1.41 -6.58 22.03
CA PHE A 125 1.08 -5.15 22.00
C PHE A 125 2.09 -4.27 21.24
N GLU A 126 3.37 -4.64 21.22
CA GLU A 126 4.36 -3.92 20.43
C GLU A 126 4.13 -4.13 18.91
N THR A 127 3.75 -5.35 18.50
CA THR A 127 3.34 -5.62 17.11
C THR A 127 2.09 -4.83 16.74
N LYS A 128 1.11 -4.75 17.65
CA LYS A 128 -0.07 -3.88 17.49
C LYS A 128 0.35 -2.42 17.25
N SER A 129 1.22 -1.86 18.09
CA SER A 129 1.66 -0.47 17.97
C SER A 129 2.38 -0.17 16.65
N VAL A 130 3.22 -1.11 16.18
CA VAL A 130 3.83 -1.04 14.84
C VAL A 130 2.74 -0.97 13.77
N CYS A 131 1.77 -1.88 13.80
CA CYS A 131 0.69 -1.95 12.82
C CYS A 131 -0.20 -0.70 12.83
N GLU A 132 -0.50 -0.12 14.00
CA GLU A 132 -1.23 1.15 14.10
C GLU A 132 -0.49 2.30 13.42
N GLY A 133 0.84 2.32 13.55
CA GLY A 133 1.69 3.26 12.83
C GLY A 133 1.59 3.12 11.31
N VAL A 134 1.56 1.87 10.83
CA VAL A 134 1.38 1.55 9.41
C VAL A 134 0.00 2.01 8.90
N VAL A 135 -1.08 1.70 9.63
CA VAL A 135 -2.45 2.13 9.26
C VAL A 135 -2.55 3.65 9.11
N ARG A 136 -1.95 4.43 10.05
CA ARG A 136 -1.98 5.90 9.96
C ARG A 136 -1.34 6.42 8.68
N ARG A 137 -0.21 5.82 8.24
CA ARG A 137 0.45 6.20 6.97
C ARG A 137 -0.41 5.82 5.77
N HIS A 138 -0.98 4.61 5.76
CA HIS A 138 -1.85 4.15 4.67
C HIS A 138 -3.11 5.00 4.50
N VAL A 139 -3.76 5.41 5.61
CA VAL A 139 -4.89 6.35 5.60
C VAL A 139 -4.46 7.70 5.02
N ALA A 140 -3.35 8.27 5.51
CA ALA A 140 -2.86 9.56 5.02
C ALA A 140 -2.50 9.52 3.52
N MET A 141 -2.01 8.39 3.01
CA MET A 141 -1.75 8.20 1.58
C MET A 141 -3.06 8.05 0.77
N ALA A 142 -4.02 7.26 1.26
CA ALA A 142 -5.33 7.10 0.61
C ALA A 142 -6.06 8.44 0.48
N ASP A 143 -6.15 9.21 1.57
CA ASP A 143 -6.78 10.53 1.59
C ASP A 143 -6.10 11.50 0.62
N TRP A 144 -4.76 11.49 0.62
CA TRP A 144 -3.98 12.31 -0.30
C TRP A 144 -4.26 11.94 -1.75
N LEU A 145 -4.25 10.65 -2.11
CA LEU A 145 -4.51 10.19 -3.48
C LEU A 145 -5.92 10.55 -3.95
N ILE A 146 -6.93 10.39 -3.09
CA ILE A 146 -8.32 10.77 -3.40
C ILE A 146 -8.41 12.26 -3.75
N GLY A 147 -7.73 13.12 -2.98
CA GLY A 147 -7.65 14.56 -3.25
C GLY A 147 -6.91 14.95 -4.53
N ARG A 148 -6.21 14.00 -5.18
CA ARG A 148 -5.42 14.22 -6.41
C ARG A 148 -6.00 13.60 -7.66
N ILE A 149 -7.08 12.82 -7.55
CA ILE A 149 -7.82 12.39 -8.74
C ILE A 149 -8.23 13.66 -9.50
N PRO A 150 -7.77 13.85 -10.75
CA PRO A 150 -8.23 14.98 -11.56
C PRO A 150 -9.75 14.90 -11.62
N SER A 151 -10.44 15.90 -11.07
CA SER A 151 -11.89 15.94 -11.23
C SER A 151 -12.14 16.02 -12.72
N THR A 152 -12.84 15.04 -13.30
CA THR A 152 -13.32 15.11 -14.67
C THR A 152 -14.38 16.19 -14.86
N ALA A 153 -14.48 17.18 -13.97
CA ALA A 153 -15.40 18.31 -13.97
C ALA A 153 -15.12 19.35 -15.08
N ASN A 154 -14.64 18.88 -16.25
CA ASN A 154 -14.98 19.46 -17.54
C ASN A 154 -16.05 18.63 -18.28
N ALA A 155 -16.58 17.56 -17.69
CA ALA A 155 -17.83 16.96 -18.11
C ALA A 155 -18.94 17.93 -17.72
N SER A 156 -19.45 18.65 -18.73
CA SER A 156 -20.68 19.45 -18.63
C SER A 156 -21.72 18.66 -17.82
N PRO A 157 -22.44 19.30 -16.87
CA PRO A 157 -23.41 18.64 -15.99
C PRO A 157 -24.46 17.79 -16.73
N GLU A 158 -24.68 18.02 -18.02
CA GLU A 158 -25.53 17.19 -18.88
C GLU A 158 -25.10 15.72 -18.98
N ARG A 159 -23.80 15.40 -18.91
CA ARG A 159 -23.31 14.00 -19.06
C ARG A 159 -23.57 13.13 -17.83
N VAL A 160 -23.56 13.72 -16.63
CA VAL A 160 -23.85 13.00 -15.38
C VAL A 160 -25.35 12.68 -15.30
N GLN A 161 -26.21 13.58 -15.78
CA GLN A 161 -27.66 13.36 -15.85
C GLN A 161 -28.04 12.22 -16.81
N LEU A 162 -27.35 12.09 -17.94
CA LEU A 162 -27.61 11.05 -18.95
C LEU A 162 -27.31 9.63 -18.46
N LEU A 163 -26.25 9.43 -17.67
CA LEU A 163 -25.91 8.12 -17.11
C LEU A 163 -26.87 7.70 -15.98
N ALA A 164 -27.36 8.65 -15.19
CA ALA A 164 -28.38 8.40 -14.16
C ALA A 164 -29.76 8.09 -14.76
N SER A 165 -30.05 8.58 -15.98
CA SER A 165 -31.32 8.36 -16.67
C SER A 165 -31.36 7.07 -17.49
N ALA A 166 -30.20 6.52 -17.85
CA ALA A 166 -30.08 5.29 -18.65
C ALA A 166 -30.16 3.99 -17.83
N THR A 167 -30.38 4.09 -16.52
CA THR A 167 -30.49 2.96 -15.59
C THR A 167 -31.92 2.71 -15.08
N HIS A 168 -32.93 3.24 -15.77
CA HIS A 168 -34.34 2.92 -15.53
C HIS A 168 -34.98 2.26 -16.75
#